data_AF-A0A0F8Z395-F1
#
_entry.id   AF-A0A0F8Z395-F1
#
_cell.length_a   1.000
_cell.length_b   1.000
_cell.length_c   1.000
_cell.angle_alpha   90.00
_cell.angle_beta   90.00
_cell.angle_gamma   90.00
#
_symmetry.space_group_name_H-M   'P 1'
#
loop_
_entity.id
_entity.type
_entity.pdbx_description
1 polymer ?
#
loop_
_entity_poly.entity_id
_entity_poly.type
_entity_poly.pdbx_seq_one_letter_code
_entity_poly.pdbx_strand_id
1 'polypeptide(L)'
;MIAESIIEMFTGVFTHMKFMGNELWRWMLLFGVLLGSLIVGRIVSFFLANHAKRLKEAGGKEMAAAFLSSLAGPIALLALACGLYLAGTFMKLSFVIIEQVNGKEVHVTKDLTMHWLNICKTLSVLTAGWFIFKLVDVVEVVLLKWTSKTETALDDQLVPLVRKALRIFVVIIVGLFIAQNIFKWNIGSLVAGLGIGGLAMALAAKDALSNL
;
A
#
# COMPACT_ATOMS: atom_id res chain seq x y z
N MET A 1 18.38 26.57 -36.30
CA MET A 1 17.33 26.88 -37.30
C MET A 1 16.40 25.72 -37.63
N ILE A 2 16.76 24.69 -38.42
CA ILE A 2 15.80 23.60 -38.76
C ILE A 2 15.47 22.73 -37.54
N ALA A 3 16.45 22.42 -36.69
CA ALA A 3 16.22 21.66 -35.46
C ALA A 3 15.35 22.43 -34.44
N GLU A 4 15.57 23.73 -34.27
CA GLU A 4 14.73 24.59 -33.41
C GLU A 4 13.31 24.73 -33.94
N SER A 5 13.14 24.89 -35.26
CA SER A 5 11.82 24.94 -35.90
C SER A 5 11.05 23.62 -35.77
N ILE A 6 11.72 22.47 -35.87
CA ILE A 6 11.10 21.16 -35.65
C ILE A 6 10.72 20.99 -34.17
N ILE A 7 11.57 21.45 -33.25
CA ILE A 7 11.29 21.42 -31.81
C ILE A 7 10.09 22.34 -31.47
N GLU A 8 10.03 23.56 -32.01
CA GLU A 8 8.90 24.49 -31.82
C GLU A 8 7.60 23.97 -32.44
N MET A 9 7.67 23.34 -33.61
CA MET A 9 6.51 22.71 -34.24
C MET A 9 6.01 21.51 -33.45
N PHE A 10 6.92 20.70 -32.88
CA PHE A 10 6.55 19.61 -31.95
C PHE A 10 5.93 20.18 -30.67
N THR A 11 6.56 21.15 -30.01
CA THR A 11 6.05 21.72 -28.75
C THR A 11 4.69 22.42 -28.93
N GLY A 12 4.45 23.08 -30.07
CA GLY A 12 3.15 23.65 -30.42
C GLY A 12 2.04 22.60 -30.58
N VAL A 13 2.32 21.46 -31.21
CA VAL A 13 1.34 20.37 -31.38
C VAL A 13 0.98 19.73 -30.04
N PHE A 14 1.95 19.54 -29.13
CA PHE A 14 1.72 18.93 -27.82
C PHE A 14 1.03 19.85 -26.79
N THR A 15 1.13 21.17 -26.95
CA THR A 15 0.50 22.15 -26.06
C THR A 15 -0.93 22.51 -26.46
N HIS A 16 -1.26 22.45 -27.76
CA HIS A 16 -2.60 22.78 -28.24
C HIS A 16 -3.57 21.58 -28.28
N MET A 17 -3.07 20.35 -28.33
CA MET A 17 -3.92 19.16 -28.27
C MET A 17 -4.34 18.87 -26.82
N LYS A 18 -5.60 19.18 -26.52
CA LYS A 18 -6.24 18.88 -25.24
C LYS A 18 -6.90 17.51 -25.30
N PHE A 19 -6.45 16.61 -24.43
CA PHE A 19 -7.09 15.31 -24.21
C PHE A 19 -7.79 15.32 -22.85
N MET A 20 -9.11 15.11 -22.86
CA MET A 20 -9.99 15.15 -21.66
C MET A 20 -9.87 16.46 -20.84
N GLY A 21 -9.72 17.60 -21.52
CA GLY A 21 -9.62 18.92 -20.88
C GLY A 21 -8.20 19.31 -20.41
N ASN A 22 -7.23 18.41 -20.52
CA ASN A 22 -5.84 18.66 -20.12
C ASN A 22 -4.85 18.48 -21.28
N GLU A 23 -3.70 19.14 -21.19
CA GLU A 23 -2.64 19.08 -22.22
C GLU A 23 -1.98 17.69 -22.26
N LEU A 24 -1.68 17.19 -23.47
CA LEU A 24 -1.10 15.85 -23.68
C LEU A 24 0.21 15.60 -22.91
N TRP A 25 1.05 16.62 -22.75
CA TRP A 25 2.31 16.47 -22.00
C TRP A 25 2.09 16.10 -20.53
N ARG A 26 0.95 16.49 -19.94
CA ARG A 26 0.61 16.11 -18.55
C ARG A 26 0.37 14.60 -18.43
N TRP A 27 -0.27 14.02 -19.43
CA TRP A 27 -0.47 12.57 -19.51
C TRP A 27 0.85 11.82 -19.74
N MET A 28 1.74 12.36 -20.59
CA MET A 28 3.07 11.80 -20.77
C MET A 28 3.92 11.86 -19.49
N LEU A 29 3.85 12.95 -18.73
CA LEU A 29 4.50 13.04 -17.42
C LEU A 29 3.92 12.06 -16.41
N LEU A 30 2.59 11.89 -16.35
CA LEU A 30 1.95 10.90 -15.49
C LEU A 30 2.48 9.50 -15.78
N PHE A 31 2.53 9.14 -17.06
CA PHE A 31 3.08 7.87 -17.49
C PHE A 31 4.57 7.74 -17.14
N GLY A 32 5.35 8.80 -17.33
CA GLY A 32 6.76 8.87 -16.96
C GLY A 32 6.99 8.69 -15.46
N VAL A 33 6.19 9.32 -14.60
CA VAL A 33 6.28 9.17 -13.14
C VAL A 33 5.86 7.77 -12.70
N LEU A 34 4.82 7.17 -13.31
CA LEU A 34 4.43 5.79 -13.03
C LEU A 34 5.56 4.81 -13.34
N LEU A 35 6.15 4.90 -14.53
CA LEU A 35 7.26 4.04 -14.92
C LEU A 35 8.50 4.31 -14.06
N GLY A 36 8.86 5.58 -13.85
CA GLY A 36 10.02 5.97 -13.05
C GLY A 36 9.91 5.48 -11.61
N SER A 37 8.76 5.67 -10.97
CA SER A 37 8.53 5.20 -9.60
C SER A 37 8.55 3.67 -9.47
N LEU A 38 8.04 2.94 -10.47
CA LEU A 38 8.16 1.47 -10.51
C LEU A 38 9.61 1.01 -10.67
N ILE A 39 10.36 1.63 -11.57
CA ILE A 39 11.76 1.29 -11.82
C ILE A 39 12.57 1.55 -10.54
N VAL A 40 12.45 2.74 -9.95
CA VAL A 40 13.10 3.08 -8.67
C VAL A 40 12.69 2.08 -7.58
N GLY A 41 11.40 1.82 -7.45
CA GLY A 41 10.88 0.85 -6.49
C GLY A 41 11.45 -0.56 -6.69
N ARG A 42 11.59 -1.01 -7.94
CA ARG A 42 12.15 -2.33 -8.30
C ARG A 42 13.65 -2.39 -8.01
N ILE A 43 14.38 -1.32 -8.29
CA ILE A 43 15.81 -1.20 -7.98
C ILE A 43 16.01 -1.28 -6.46
N VAL A 44 15.27 -0.47 -5.69
CA VAL A 44 15.37 -0.48 -4.22
C VAL A 44 14.96 -1.85 -3.65
N SER A 45 13.90 -2.46 -4.19
CA SER A 45 13.47 -3.82 -3.86
C SER A 45 14.59 -4.85 -4.07
N PHE A 46 15.27 -4.78 -5.21
CA PHE A 46 16.39 -5.66 -5.54
C PHE A 46 17.56 -5.46 -4.57
N PHE A 47 17.94 -4.21 -4.27
CA PHE A 47 19.01 -3.92 -3.31
C PHE A 47 18.68 -4.41 -1.90
N LEU A 48 17.46 -4.19 -1.41
CA LEU A 48 17.00 -4.67 -0.10
C LEU A 48 16.97 -6.20 -0.03
N ALA A 49 16.44 -6.87 -1.05
CA ALA A 49 16.39 -8.33 -1.11
C ALA A 49 17.81 -8.93 -1.17
N ASN A 50 18.71 -8.31 -1.94
CA ASN A 50 20.09 -8.76 -2.03
C ASN A 50 20.85 -8.54 -0.70
N HIS A 51 20.62 -7.41 -0.03
CA HIS A 51 21.16 -7.18 1.32
C HIS A 51 20.59 -8.19 2.34
N ALA A 52 19.28 -8.48 2.29
CA ALA A 52 18.66 -9.46 3.16
C ALA A 52 19.31 -10.85 3.00
N LYS A 53 19.55 -11.29 1.76
CA LYS A 53 20.22 -12.55 1.45
C LYS A 53 21.63 -12.60 2.03
N ARG A 54 22.41 -11.53 1.82
CA ARG A 54 23.76 -11.39 2.39
C ARG A 54 23.77 -11.46 3.93
N LEU A 55 22.82 -10.79 4.59
CA LEU A 55 22.70 -10.84 6.05
C LEU A 55 22.34 -12.22 6.57
N LYS A 56 21.54 -12.98 5.80
CA LYS A 56 21.19 -14.36 6.13
C LYS A 56 22.39 -15.30 5.99
N GLU A 57 23.19 -15.12 4.94
CA GLU A 57 24.39 -15.93 4.66
C GLU A 57 25.55 -15.62 5.62
N ALA A 58 25.70 -14.36 6.08
CA ALA A 58 26.75 -13.96 7.02
C ALA A 58 26.61 -14.56 8.43
N GLY A 59 25.46 -15.14 8.78
CA GLY A 59 25.17 -15.66 10.12
C GLY A 59 24.98 -14.55 11.17
N GLY A 60 24.12 -14.80 12.16
CA GLY A 60 23.93 -13.91 13.32
C GLY A 60 22.98 -12.72 13.16
N LYS A 61 22.51 -12.40 11.94
CA LYS A 61 21.58 -11.27 11.69
C LYS A 61 20.22 -11.70 11.10
N GLU A 62 19.71 -12.86 11.50
CA GLU A 62 18.48 -13.47 10.96
C GLU A 62 17.26 -12.54 11.05
N MET A 63 17.08 -11.83 12.17
CA MET A 63 15.97 -10.89 12.36
C MET A 63 16.06 -9.71 11.38
N ALA A 64 17.26 -9.13 11.22
CA ALA A 64 17.47 -8.04 10.28
C ALA A 64 17.29 -8.51 8.83
N ALA A 65 17.77 -9.72 8.50
CA ALA A 65 17.54 -10.33 7.19
C ALA A 65 16.05 -10.54 6.90
N ALA A 66 15.30 -11.07 7.87
CA ALA A 66 13.85 -11.26 7.76
C ALA A 66 13.15 -9.91 7.55
N PHE A 67 13.46 -8.89 8.35
CA PHE A 67 12.89 -7.55 8.22
C PHE A 67 13.15 -6.92 6.84
N LEU A 68 14.40 -6.95 6.36
CA LEU A 68 14.72 -6.43 5.03
C LEU A 68 14.00 -7.19 3.92
N SER A 69 13.90 -8.53 4.04
CA SER A 69 13.19 -9.35 3.06
C SER A 69 11.68 -9.07 3.04
N SER A 70 11.10 -8.77 4.21
CA SER A 70 9.69 -8.38 4.34
C SER A 70 9.41 -6.99 3.78
N LEU A 71 10.37 -6.06 3.87
CA LEU A 71 10.26 -4.71 3.30
C LEU A 71 10.50 -4.70 1.77
N ALA A 72 11.34 -5.59 1.26
CA ALA A 72 11.74 -5.61 -0.15
C ALA A 72 10.58 -5.82 -1.13
N GLY A 73 9.54 -6.56 -0.75
CA GLY A 73 8.35 -6.73 -1.61
C GLY A 73 7.50 -5.45 -1.72
N PRO A 74 6.99 -4.93 -0.58
CA PRO A 74 6.11 -3.75 -0.54
C PRO A 74 6.77 -2.44 -0.99
N ILE A 75 8.10 -2.31 -0.91
CA ILE A 75 8.80 -1.06 -1.24
C ILE A 75 8.52 -0.57 -2.67
N ALA A 76 8.30 -1.49 -3.62
CA ALA A 76 8.00 -1.13 -5.01
C ALA A 76 6.62 -0.48 -5.14
N LEU A 77 5.63 -0.97 -4.39
CA LEU A 77 4.30 -0.37 -4.33
C LEU A 77 4.30 0.94 -3.53
N LEU A 78 5.14 1.06 -2.49
CA LEU A 78 5.31 2.32 -1.77
C LEU A 78 5.92 3.39 -2.68
N ALA A 79 6.93 3.03 -3.45
CA ALA A 79 7.55 3.93 -4.42
C ALA A 79 6.53 4.39 -5.46
N LEU A 80 5.71 3.48 -6.00
CA LEU A 80 4.61 3.82 -6.91
C LEU A 80 3.59 4.74 -6.23
N ALA A 81 3.15 4.44 -5.01
CA ALA A 81 2.20 5.28 -4.28
C ALA A 81 2.75 6.70 -4.02
N CYS A 82 4.02 6.80 -3.65
CA CYS A 82 4.72 8.08 -3.48
C CYS A 82 4.84 8.84 -4.80
N GLY A 83 5.20 8.15 -5.88
CA GLY A 83 5.27 8.71 -7.23
C GLY A 83 3.91 9.27 -7.70
N LEU A 84 2.83 8.50 -7.52
CA LEU A 84 1.47 8.97 -7.81
C LEU A 84 1.09 10.17 -6.93
N TYR A 85 1.40 10.15 -5.65
CA TYR A 85 1.08 11.26 -4.75
C TYR A 85 1.77 12.56 -5.21
N LEU A 86 3.07 12.49 -5.50
CA LEU A 86 3.84 13.62 -6.03
C LEU A 86 3.28 14.07 -7.39
N ALA A 87 3.01 13.14 -8.32
CA ALA A 87 2.39 13.45 -9.61
C ALA A 87 1.08 14.24 -9.44
N GLY A 88 0.23 13.84 -8.50
CA GLY A 88 -1.03 14.54 -8.20
C GLY A 88 -0.86 15.97 -7.70
N THR A 89 0.25 16.29 -7.00
CA THR A 89 0.52 17.67 -6.55
C THR A 89 0.91 18.61 -7.69
N PHE A 90 1.57 18.08 -8.72
CA PHE A 90 2.00 18.85 -9.90
C PHE A 90 0.94 18.83 -11.02
N MET A 91 0.11 17.79 -11.08
CA MET A 91 -0.91 17.60 -12.10
C MET A 91 -2.29 17.92 -11.56
N LYS A 92 -2.73 19.18 -11.74
CA LYS A 92 -4.15 19.49 -11.66
C LYS A 92 -4.84 18.91 -12.90
N LEU A 93 -5.34 17.68 -12.79
CA LEU A 93 -6.28 17.12 -13.75
C LEU A 93 -7.68 17.60 -13.41
N SER A 94 -8.17 18.57 -14.17
CA SER A 94 -9.59 18.93 -14.18
C SER A 94 -10.21 18.39 -15.46
N PHE A 95 -11.45 17.90 -15.33
CA PHE A 95 -12.25 17.45 -16.46
C PHE A 95 -13.53 18.28 -16.49
N VAL A 96 -13.87 18.76 -17.68
CA VAL A 96 -15.14 19.46 -17.90
C VAL A 96 -16.12 18.41 -18.38
N ILE A 97 -17.20 18.22 -17.63
CA ILE A 97 -18.32 17.37 -18.03
C ILE A 97 -19.48 18.29 -18.37
N ILE A 98 -20.19 17.95 -19.44
CA ILE A 98 -21.45 18.60 -19.78
C ILE A 98 -22.53 17.88 -18.97
N GLU A 99 -23.07 18.57 -17.96
CA GLU A 99 -24.13 18.04 -17.10
C GLU A 99 -25.42 18.80 -17.41
N GLN A 100 -26.51 18.06 -17.65
CA GLN A 100 -27.82 18.65 -17.93
C GLN A 100 -28.52 18.94 -16.60
N VAL A 101 -28.60 20.21 -16.21
CA VAL A 101 -29.32 20.64 -15.00
C VAL A 101 -30.51 21.48 -15.43
N ASN A 102 -31.73 21.02 -15.11
CA ASN A 102 -32.99 21.65 -15.53
C ASN A 102 -33.09 21.89 -17.06
N GLY A 103 -32.62 20.93 -17.86
CA GLY A 103 -32.68 20.99 -19.33
C GLY A 103 -31.76 22.05 -19.96
N LYS A 104 -30.82 22.62 -19.19
CA LYS A 104 -29.75 23.47 -19.69
C LYS A 104 -28.42 22.74 -19.57
N GLU A 105 -27.61 22.87 -20.62
CA GLU A 105 -26.23 22.37 -20.61
C GLU A 105 -25.41 23.25 -19.67
N VAL A 106 -24.96 22.67 -18.56
CA VAL A 106 -24.05 23.33 -17.63
C VAL A 106 -22.70 22.64 -17.74
N HIS A 107 -21.67 23.41 -18.07
CA HIS A 107 -20.30 22.92 -18.03
C HIS A 107 -19.85 22.84 -16.57
N VAL A 108 -19.91 21.64 -15.99
CA VAL A 108 -19.45 21.38 -14.64
C VAL A 108 -18.00 20.91 -14.72
N THR A 109 -17.09 21.75 -14.25
CA THR A 109 -15.70 21.34 -14.04
C THR A 109 -15.64 20.49 -12.79
N LYS A 110 -15.44 19.18 -12.94
CA LYS A 110 -15.15 18.31 -11.80
C LYS A 110 -13.64 18.23 -11.63
N ASP A 111 -13.19 18.37 -10.38
CA ASP A 111 -11.78 18.27 -10.03
C ASP A 111 -11.45 16.81 -9.71
N LEU A 112 -10.54 16.17 -10.46
CA LEU A 112 -10.14 14.78 -10.20
C LEU A 112 -9.30 14.64 -8.92
N THR A 113 -8.84 15.74 -8.34
CA THR A 113 -7.93 15.72 -7.18
C THR A 113 -8.47 14.85 -6.03
N MET A 114 -9.78 14.88 -5.76
CA MET A 114 -10.38 14.04 -4.72
C MET A 114 -10.39 12.55 -5.06
N HIS A 115 -10.63 12.19 -6.33
CA HIS A 115 -10.62 10.79 -6.78
C HIS A 115 -9.19 10.25 -6.82
N TRP A 116 -8.23 11.06 -7.28
CA TRP A 116 -6.81 10.74 -7.27
C TRP A 116 -6.29 10.43 -5.87
N LEU A 117 -6.59 11.30 -4.90
CA LEU A 117 -6.21 11.09 -3.50
C LEU A 117 -6.80 9.80 -2.92
N ASN A 118 -8.04 9.45 -3.27
CA ASN A 118 -8.64 8.19 -2.84
C ASN A 118 -7.91 6.97 -3.42
N ILE A 119 -7.49 7.01 -4.68
CA ILE A 119 -6.70 5.94 -5.32
C ILE A 119 -5.34 5.79 -4.63
N CYS A 120 -4.62 6.89 -4.44
CA CYS A 120 -3.35 6.92 -3.70
C CYS A 120 -3.53 6.34 -2.29
N LYS A 121 -4.59 6.73 -1.59
CA LYS A 121 -4.90 6.22 -0.25
C LYS A 121 -5.18 4.71 -0.25
N THR A 122 -5.95 4.19 -1.21
CA THR A 122 -6.22 2.74 -1.31
C THR A 122 -4.92 1.98 -1.51
N LEU A 123 -4.08 2.46 -2.43
CA LEU A 123 -2.81 1.83 -2.73
C LEU A 123 -1.86 1.84 -1.52
N SER A 124 -1.79 2.95 -0.79
CA SER A 124 -1.02 3.04 0.46
C SER A 124 -1.52 2.06 1.51
N VAL A 125 -2.84 1.92 1.68
CA VAL A 125 -3.46 0.94 2.58
C VAL A 125 -3.11 -0.49 2.17
N LEU A 126 -3.22 -0.83 0.89
CA LEU A 126 -2.86 -2.16 0.39
C LEU A 126 -1.39 -2.47 0.63
N THR A 127 -0.53 -1.48 0.41
CA THR A 127 0.92 -1.64 0.59
C THR A 127 1.28 -1.80 2.07
N ALA A 128 0.69 -0.98 2.93
CA ALA A 128 0.85 -1.11 4.38
C ALA A 128 0.33 -2.46 4.88
N GLY A 129 -0.83 -2.90 4.39
CA GLY A 129 -1.41 -4.21 4.70
C GLY A 129 -0.49 -5.36 4.30
N TRP A 130 0.04 -5.33 3.08
CA TRP A 130 0.98 -6.33 2.60
C TRP A 130 2.29 -6.33 3.41
N PHE A 131 2.79 -5.15 3.77
CA PHE A 131 3.97 -5.00 4.62
C PHE A 131 3.74 -5.57 6.02
N ILE A 132 2.64 -5.21 6.69
CA ILE A 132 2.30 -5.74 8.02
C ILE A 132 2.11 -7.27 7.95
N PHE A 133 1.47 -7.78 6.90
CA PHE A 133 1.32 -9.22 6.70
C PHE A 133 2.67 -9.94 6.61
N LYS A 134 3.65 -9.34 5.91
CA LYS A 134 5.03 -9.83 5.83
C LYS A 134 5.81 -9.64 7.14
N LEU A 135 5.48 -8.65 7.96
CA LEU A 135 6.08 -8.50 9.29
C LEU A 135 5.67 -9.64 10.24
N VAL A 136 4.51 -10.26 10.04
CA VAL A 136 4.11 -11.44 10.83
C VAL A 136 5.13 -12.58 10.67
N ASP A 137 5.75 -12.73 9.49
CA ASP A 137 6.82 -13.71 9.28
C ASP A 137 8.09 -13.37 10.07
N VAL A 138 8.37 -12.09 10.31
CA VAL A 138 9.50 -11.65 11.16
C VAL A 138 9.21 -11.98 12.63
N VAL A 139 7.98 -11.74 13.08
CA VAL A 139 7.54 -12.08 14.44
C VAL A 139 7.66 -13.58 14.69
N GLU A 140 7.31 -14.41 13.72
CA GLU A 140 7.50 -15.86 13.80
C GLU A 140 8.97 -16.24 14.01
N VAL A 141 9.91 -15.67 13.24
CA VAL A 141 11.35 -15.95 13.41
C VAL A 141 11.84 -15.54 14.80
N VAL A 142 11.36 -14.41 15.33
CA VAL A 142 11.71 -13.95 16.68
C VAL A 142 11.15 -14.91 17.74
N LEU A 143 9.89 -15.30 17.61
CA LEU A 143 9.25 -16.25 18.51
C LEU A 143 9.98 -17.60 18.51
N LEU A 144 10.24 -18.20 17.34
CA LEU A 144 10.96 -19.46 17.23
C LEU A 144 12.35 -19.43 17.89
N LYS A 145 13.06 -18.30 17.79
CA LYS A 145 14.37 -18.13 18.40
C LYS A 145 14.32 -17.98 19.92
N TRP A 146 13.20 -17.50 20.45
CA TRP A 146 12.97 -17.44 21.89
C TRP A 146 12.54 -18.81 22.42
N THR A 147 11.62 -19.50 21.74
CA THR A 147 11.13 -20.82 22.15
C THR A 147 12.19 -21.91 21.97
N SER A 148 13.11 -21.79 21.00
CA SER A 148 14.24 -22.71 20.88
C SER A 148 15.22 -22.68 22.06
N LYS A 149 15.07 -21.74 22.98
CA LYS A 149 15.86 -21.65 24.22
C LYS A 149 15.12 -22.23 25.43
N THR A 150 13.85 -22.60 25.29
CA THR A 150 13.02 -23.25 26.32
C THR A 150 12.80 -24.72 25.96
N GLU A 151 12.72 -25.61 26.96
CA GLU A 151 12.59 -27.07 26.74
C GLU A 151 11.12 -27.52 26.53
N THR A 152 10.17 -26.59 26.45
CA THR A 152 8.73 -26.88 26.49
C THR A 152 8.10 -27.08 25.12
N ALA A 153 7.64 -28.30 24.83
CA ALA A 153 6.92 -28.66 23.59
C ALA A 153 5.62 -27.86 23.34
N LEU A 154 5.08 -27.19 24.36
CA LEU A 154 3.93 -26.30 24.25
C LEU A 154 4.28 -25.01 23.47
N ASP A 155 5.48 -24.49 23.64
CA ASP A 155 5.90 -23.23 23.01
C ASP A 155 5.95 -23.39 21.48
N ASP A 156 6.42 -24.54 21.00
CA ASP A 156 6.51 -24.86 19.58
C ASP A 156 5.13 -24.96 18.88
N GLN A 157 4.07 -25.27 19.63
CA GLN A 157 2.70 -25.27 19.12
C GLN A 157 2.02 -23.90 19.21
N LEU A 158 2.43 -23.06 20.17
CA LEU A 158 1.92 -21.70 20.32
C LEU A 158 2.40 -20.78 19.19
N VAL A 159 3.64 -20.92 18.72
CA VAL A 159 4.17 -20.10 17.61
C VAL A 159 3.29 -20.15 16.34
N PRO A 160 2.96 -21.33 15.77
CA PRO A 160 2.11 -21.39 14.58
C PRO A 160 0.67 -20.92 14.85
N LEU A 161 0.17 -21.06 16.08
CA LEU A 161 -1.14 -20.54 16.46
C LEU A 161 -1.15 -19.00 16.45
N VAL A 162 -0.19 -18.37 17.12
CA VAL A 162 -0.02 -16.90 17.16
C VAL A 162 0.17 -16.34 15.76
N ARG A 163 1.00 -16.99 14.92
CA ARG A 163 1.19 -16.60 13.52
C ARG A 163 -0.12 -16.59 12.74
N LYS A 164 -0.93 -17.66 12.85
CA LYS A 164 -2.22 -17.75 12.16
C LYS A 164 -3.18 -16.66 12.66
N ALA A 165 -3.27 -16.45 13.98
CA ALA A 165 -4.11 -15.42 14.56
C ALA A 165 -3.72 -14.01 14.08
N LEU A 166 -2.43 -13.67 14.11
CA LEU A 166 -1.92 -12.38 13.61
C LEU A 166 -2.22 -12.19 12.11
N ARG A 167 -2.02 -13.21 11.28
CA ARG A 167 -2.35 -13.12 9.84
C ARG A 167 -3.82 -12.86 9.59
N ILE A 168 -4.71 -13.58 10.30
CA ILE A 168 -6.15 -13.38 10.20
C ILE A 168 -6.51 -11.95 10.63
N PHE A 169 -5.97 -11.49 11.75
CA PHE A 169 -6.18 -10.13 12.24
C PHE A 169 -5.77 -9.07 11.21
N VAL A 170 -4.59 -9.21 10.60
CA VAL A 170 -4.11 -8.30 9.55
C VAL A 170 -5.04 -8.29 8.35
N VAL A 171 -5.48 -9.45 7.87
CA VAL A 171 -6.41 -9.55 6.73
C VAL A 171 -7.74 -8.86 7.03
N ILE A 172 -8.29 -9.05 8.23
CA ILE A 172 -9.54 -8.37 8.64
C ILE A 172 -9.35 -6.85 8.65
N ILE A 173 -8.29 -6.35 9.29
CA ILE A 173 -8.02 -4.91 9.37
C ILE A 173 -7.84 -4.30 7.98
N VAL A 174 -7.05 -4.94 7.11
CA VAL A 174 -6.83 -4.47 5.73
C VAL A 174 -8.15 -4.47 4.96
N GLY A 175 -8.96 -5.51 5.08
CA GLY A 175 -10.29 -5.59 4.47
C GLY A 175 -11.22 -4.45 4.92
N LEU A 176 -11.23 -4.14 6.22
CA LEU A 176 -11.99 -3.02 6.76
C LEU A 176 -11.52 -1.67 6.18
N PHE A 177 -10.21 -1.42 6.14
CA PHE A 177 -9.70 -0.16 5.56
C PHE A 177 -10.01 -0.02 4.06
N ILE A 178 -9.96 -1.12 3.31
CA ILE A 178 -10.39 -1.12 1.90
C ILE A 178 -11.89 -0.80 1.80
N ALA A 179 -12.71 -1.43 2.65
CA ALA A 179 -14.15 -1.20 2.68
C ALA A 179 -14.49 0.26 3.04
N GLN A 180 -13.77 0.84 4.00
CA GLN A 180 -13.89 2.27 4.33
C GLN A 180 -13.56 3.15 3.13
N ASN A 181 -12.50 2.83 2.37
CA ASN A 181 -12.09 3.72 1.30
C ASN A 181 -13.01 3.64 0.07
N ILE A 182 -13.47 2.43 -0.27
CA ILE A 182 -14.31 2.16 -1.45
C ILE A 182 -15.79 2.44 -1.14
N PHE A 183 -16.35 1.83 -0.10
CA PHE A 183 -17.77 1.91 0.23
C PHE A 183 -18.11 3.05 1.20
N LYS A 184 -17.11 3.82 1.66
CA LYS A 184 -17.26 4.93 2.63
C LYS A 184 -17.96 4.51 3.92
N TRP A 185 -17.86 3.23 4.29
CA TRP A 185 -18.41 2.71 5.54
C TRP A 185 -17.69 3.28 6.75
N ASN A 186 -18.43 3.53 7.82
CA ASN A 186 -17.83 3.85 9.11
C ASN A 186 -17.30 2.57 9.75
N ILE A 187 -16.00 2.31 9.60
CA ILE A 187 -15.36 1.14 10.21
C ILE A 187 -15.19 1.28 11.73
N GLY A 188 -15.40 2.46 12.30
CA GLY A 188 -15.25 2.67 13.75
C GLY A 188 -16.18 1.78 14.56
N SER A 189 -17.43 1.60 14.12
CA SER A 189 -18.38 0.68 14.75
C SER A 189 -17.98 -0.79 14.58
N LEU A 190 -17.47 -1.18 13.42
CA LEU A 190 -16.99 -2.54 13.14
C LEU A 190 -15.75 -2.89 13.98
N VAL A 191 -14.79 -1.96 14.05
CA VAL A 191 -13.57 -2.11 14.86
C VAL A 191 -13.93 -2.13 16.36
N ALA A 192 -14.87 -1.30 16.81
CA ALA A 192 -15.37 -1.34 18.19
C ALA A 192 -16.03 -2.69 18.50
N GLY A 193 -16.84 -3.22 17.58
CA GLY A 193 -17.45 -4.55 17.69
C GLY A 193 -16.41 -5.68 17.76
N LEU A 194 -15.37 -5.62 16.93
CA LEU A 194 -14.24 -6.56 17.00
C LEU A 194 -13.47 -6.45 18.33
N GLY A 195 -13.33 -5.24 18.88
CA GLY A 195 -12.72 -5.02 20.19
C GLY A 195 -13.50 -5.69 21.32
N ILE A 196 -14.83 -5.52 21.34
CA ILE A 196 -15.71 -6.17 22.33
C ILE A 196 -15.72 -7.70 22.12
N GLY A 197 -15.79 -8.16 20.87
CA GLY A 197 -15.71 -9.59 20.55
C GLY A 197 -14.38 -10.22 20.96
N GLY A 198 -13.27 -9.49 20.80
CA GLY A 198 -11.95 -9.91 21.27
C GLY A 198 -11.85 -10.00 22.78
N LEU A 199 -12.46 -9.06 23.51
CA LEU A 199 -12.57 -9.12 24.97
C LEU A 199 -13.38 -10.34 25.42
N ALA A 200 -14.51 -10.62 24.78
CA ALA A 200 -15.32 -11.80 25.07
C ALA A 200 -14.53 -13.11 24.82
N MET A 201 -13.79 -13.18 23.71
CA MET A 201 -12.90 -14.31 23.40
C MET A 201 -11.79 -14.46 24.44
N ALA A 202 -11.18 -13.36 24.90
CA ALA A 202 -10.14 -13.39 25.92
C ALA A 202 -10.67 -13.88 27.28
N LEU A 203 -11.90 -13.47 27.66
CA LEU A 203 -12.57 -13.98 28.86
C LEU A 203 -12.85 -15.48 28.75
N ALA A 204 -13.40 -15.93 27.61
CA ALA A 204 -13.63 -17.36 27.37
C ALA A 204 -12.33 -18.18 27.37
N ALA A 205 -11.25 -17.64 26.79
CA ALA A 205 -9.94 -18.28 26.80
C ALA A 205 -9.35 -18.36 28.21
N LYS A 206 -9.53 -17.31 29.04
CA LYS A 206 -9.11 -17.30 30.45
C LYS A 206 -9.81 -18.42 31.22
N ASP A 207 -11.11 -18.58 31.03
CA ASP A 207 -11.88 -19.63 31.72
C ASP A 207 -11.43 -21.03 31.26
N ALA A 208 -11.20 -21.23 29.96
CA ALA A 208 -10.68 -22.49 29.42
C ALA A 208 -9.28 -22.84 29.95
N LEU A 209 -8.36 -21.87 30.00
CA LEU A 209 -7.01 -22.02 30.55
C LEU A 209 -7.03 -22.27 32.06
N SER A 210 -7.99 -21.71 32.80
CA SER A 210 -8.11 -21.93 34.24
C SER A 210 -8.63 -23.32 34.61
N ASN A 211 -9.23 -24.02 33.66
CA ASN A 211 -9.84 -25.34 33.84
C ASN A 211 -9.04 -26.47 33.14
N LEU A 212 -7.84 -26.14 32.63
CA LEU A 212 -6.81 -27.08 32.16
C LEU A 212 -5.78 -27.28 33.27
#